data_AF-A0A942GX47-F1
#
_entry.id   AF-A0A942GX47-F1
#
_cell.length_a   1.000
_cell.length_b   1.000
_cell.length_c   1.000
_cell.angle_alpha   90.00
_cell.angle_beta   90.00
_cell.angle_gamma   90.00
#
_symmetry.space_group_name_H-M   'P 1'
#
loop_
_entity.id
_entity.type
_entity.pdbx_description
1 polymer ?
#
loop_
_entity_poly.entity_id
_entity_poly.type
_entity_poly.pdbx_seq_one_letter_code
_entity_poly.pdbx_strand_id
1 'polypeptide(L)'
;MIRIVGLNRNENPMQEFLLLQNQGSLRQNIRGLAVVAEASIDDGAHANGVHLFAESELIPAGCFILLRTGVGIPRWTKTKDGQLIYNAYIGRDESLWINISGPIHVLTPQHTWVERKEHVTVV
;
A
#
# COMPACT_ATOMS: atom_id res chain seq x y z
N MET A 1 5.25 -5.15 -11.37
CA MET A 1 4.34 -5.90 -10.51
C MET A 1 4.78 -5.66 -9.08
N ILE A 2 3.94 -5.06 -8.25
CA ILE A 2 4.24 -4.88 -6.82
C ILE A 2 4.00 -6.21 -6.11
N ARG A 3 4.97 -6.66 -5.31
CA ARG A 3 4.86 -7.87 -4.47
C ARG A 3 5.27 -7.58 -3.03
N ILE A 4 4.69 -8.31 -2.09
CA ILE A 4 5.16 -8.37 -0.71
C ILE A 4 6.46 -9.17 -0.70
N VAL A 5 7.51 -8.62 -0.12
CA VAL A 5 8.82 -9.29 0.03
C VAL A 5 9.24 -9.41 1.51
N GLY A 6 8.51 -8.77 2.42
CA GLY A 6 8.72 -8.93 3.85
C GLY A 6 7.59 -8.35 4.67
N LEU A 7 7.40 -8.91 5.87
CA LEU A 7 6.51 -8.42 6.91
C LEU A 7 7.28 -8.42 8.22
N ASN A 8 7.30 -7.29 8.91
CA ASN A 8 7.80 -7.18 10.27
C ASN A 8 6.62 -6.88 11.20
N ARG A 9 6.18 -7.88 11.96
CA ARG A 9 5.20 -7.69 13.04
C ARG A 9 5.89 -7.11 14.26
N ASN A 10 5.28 -6.12 14.89
CA ASN A 10 5.83 -5.48 16.08
C ASN A 10 4.68 -4.90 16.91
N GLU A 11 4.84 -4.82 18.23
CA GLU A 11 3.86 -4.16 19.10
C GLU A 11 3.84 -2.65 18.88
N ASN A 12 4.99 -2.06 18.54
CA ASN A 12 5.12 -0.65 18.21
C ASN A 12 4.75 -0.41 16.73
N PRO A 13 3.69 0.37 16.43
CA PRO A 13 3.24 0.62 15.04
C PRO A 13 4.28 1.37 14.20
N MET A 14 5.20 2.11 14.83
CA MET A 14 6.30 2.79 14.13
C MET A 14 7.38 1.81 13.64
N GLN A 15 7.47 0.64 14.28
CA GLN A 15 8.40 -0.43 13.93
C GLN A 15 7.74 -1.53 13.10
N GLU A 16 6.42 -1.65 13.13
CA GLU A 16 5.67 -2.55 12.28
C GLU A 16 5.64 -2.06 10.83
N PHE A 17 5.95 -2.97 9.88
CA PHE A 17 5.91 -2.62 8.46
C PHE A 17 5.69 -3.81 7.54
N LEU A 18 5.17 -3.51 6.35
CA LEU A 18 5.24 -4.35 5.16
C LEU A 18 6.29 -3.78 4.20
N LEU A 19 7.14 -4.66 3.68
CA LEU A 19 8.08 -4.34 2.63
C LEU A 19 7.52 -4.85 1.30
N LEU A 20 7.25 -3.92 0.40
CA LEU A 20 6.81 -4.21 -0.96
C LEU A 20 7.94 -3.89 -1.95
N GLN A 21 7.96 -4.57 -3.09
CA GLN A 21 8.93 -4.31 -4.15
C GLN A 21 8.24 -4.26 -5.50
N ASN A 22 8.62 -3.28 -6.34
CA ASN A 22 8.29 -3.34 -7.76
C ASN A 22 9.21 -4.32 -8.48
N GLN A 23 8.72 -5.53 -8.71
CA GLN A 23 9.41 -6.57 -9.46
C GLN A 23 9.05 -6.58 -10.96
N GLY A 24 8.41 -5.51 -11.45
CA GLY A 24 8.22 -5.31 -12.89
C GLY A 24 9.44 -4.68 -13.55
N SER A 25 9.41 -4.60 -14.89
CA SER A 25 10.41 -3.91 -15.70
C SER A 25 10.14 -2.40 -15.86
N LEU A 26 8.94 -1.93 -15.52
CA LEU A 26 8.50 -0.55 -15.69
C LEU A 26 8.21 0.12 -14.34
N ARG A 27 8.22 1.46 -14.33
CA ARG A 27 7.72 2.24 -13.19
C ARG A 27 6.24 1.94 -12.97
N GLN A 28 5.81 1.82 -11.71
CA GLN A 28 4.41 1.55 -11.38
C GLN A 28 3.84 2.65 -10.48
N ASN A 29 2.66 3.13 -10.85
CA ASN A 29 1.88 4.04 -10.00
C ASN A 29 1.24 3.24 -8.86
N ILE A 30 1.34 3.73 -7.63
CA ILE A 30 0.77 3.05 -6.44
C ILE A 30 -0.65 3.49 -6.12
N ARG A 31 -1.20 4.52 -6.77
CA ARG A 31 -2.55 5.01 -6.48
C ARG A 31 -3.59 3.92 -6.72
N GLY A 32 -4.41 3.67 -5.71
CA GLY A 32 -5.45 2.66 -5.75
C GLY A 32 -4.96 1.23 -5.52
N LEU A 33 -3.65 1.02 -5.32
CA LEU A 33 -3.14 -0.25 -4.82
C LEU A 33 -3.67 -0.47 -3.41
N ALA A 34 -4.08 -1.70 -3.10
CA ALA A 34 -4.55 -2.08 -1.78
C ALA A 34 -3.69 -3.21 -1.20
N VAL A 35 -3.47 -3.15 0.11
CA VAL A 35 -2.96 -4.25 0.92
C VAL A 35 -4.11 -4.75 1.78
N VAL A 36 -4.41 -6.05 1.70
CA VAL A 36 -5.60 -6.63 2.31
C VAL A 36 -5.25 -7.94 3.00
N ALA A 37 -5.54 -8.04 4.29
CA ALA A 37 -5.51 -9.31 4.99
C ALA A 37 -6.69 -10.22 4.58
N GLU A 38 -6.46 -11.52 4.43
CA GLU A 38 -7.51 -12.50 4.09
C GLU A 38 -8.67 -12.44 5.09
N ALA A 39 -8.38 -12.35 6.38
CA ALA A 39 -9.41 -12.23 7.43
C ALA A 39 -10.35 -11.02 7.22
N SER A 40 -9.86 -9.93 6.62
CA SER A 40 -10.70 -8.77 6.30
C SER A 40 -11.62 -9.00 5.10
N ILE A 41 -11.31 -9.97 4.24
CA ILE A 41 -12.19 -10.41 3.14
C ILE A 41 -13.30 -11.28 3.72
N ASP A 42 -12.96 -12.20 4.63
CA ASP A 42 -13.91 -13.11 5.28
C ASP A 42 -14.96 -12.35 6.11
N ASP A 43 -14.54 -11.33 6.85
CA ASP A 43 -15.42 -10.57 7.75
C ASP A 43 -16.37 -9.61 6.99
N GLY A 44 -16.06 -9.27 5.73
CA GLY A 44 -16.89 -8.47 4.82
C GLY A 44 -17.17 -7.00 5.23
N ALA A 45 -17.02 -6.63 6.51
CA ALA A 45 -17.44 -5.33 7.06
C ALA A 45 -16.38 -4.67 7.97
N HIS A 46 -15.35 -5.39 8.42
CA HIS A 46 -14.35 -4.88 9.36
C HIS A 46 -13.00 -4.74 8.68
N ALA A 47 -12.73 -3.53 8.15
CA ALA A 47 -11.49 -3.15 7.44
C ALA A 47 -10.26 -3.02 8.36
N ASN A 48 -10.16 -3.87 9.38
CA ASN A 48 -9.05 -3.86 10.32
C ASN A 48 -7.76 -4.39 9.71
N GLY A 49 -7.74 -4.90 8.48
CA GLY A 49 -6.53 -5.34 7.78
C GLY A 49 -6.40 -4.78 6.37
N VAL A 50 -6.97 -3.60 6.10
CA VAL A 50 -6.98 -2.98 4.77
C VAL A 50 -6.23 -1.65 4.78
N HIS A 51 -5.33 -1.46 3.82
CA HIS A 51 -4.72 -0.18 3.49
C HIS A 51 -4.85 0.10 1.99
N LEU A 52 -5.30 1.30 1.63
CA LEU A 52 -5.40 1.77 0.25
C LEU A 52 -4.44 2.95 0.05
N PHE A 53 -3.57 2.84 -0.96
CA PHE A 53 -2.65 3.92 -1.32
C PHE A 53 -3.39 5.04 -2.05
N ALA A 54 -3.34 6.25 -1.51
CA ALA A 54 -3.93 7.45 -2.13
C ALA A 54 -2.92 8.23 -2.97
N GLU A 55 -1.63 7.99 -2.73
CA GLU A 55 -0.50 8.66 -3.36
C GLU A 55 -0.37 8.24 -4.82
N SER A 56 -0.03 9.20 -5.69
CA SER A 56 0.22 8.96 -7.12
C SER A 56 1.70 8.77 -7.45
N GLU A 57 2.48 8.25 -6.50
CA GLU A 57 3.92 8.08 -6.66
C GLU A 57 4.26 6.98 -7.68
N LEU A 58 5.32 7.20 -8.47
CA LEU A 58 5.83 6.24 -9.44
C LEU A 58 7.02 5.48 -8.86
N ILE A 59 6.83 4.20 -8.54
CA ILE A 59 7.87 3.34 -7.97
C ILE A 59 8.71 2.72 -9.11
N PRO A 60 10.02 2.99 -9.20
CA PRO A 60 10.87 2.41 -10.24
C PRO A 60 11.01 0.89 -10.12
N ALA A 61 11.40 0.24 -11.22
CA ALA A 61 11.74 -1.18 -11.22
C ALA A 61 12.84 -1.49 -10.19
N GLY A 62 12.68 -2.57 -9.44
CA GLY A 62 13.59 -3.01 -8.38
C GLY A 62 13.54 -2.20 -7.08
N CYS A 63 12.84 -1.05 -7.05
CA CYS A 63 12.73 -0.22 -5.85
C CYS A 63 11.67 -0.74 -4.88
N PHE A 64 11.81 -0.33 -3.61
CA PHE A 64 10.99 -0.80 -2.50
C PHE A 64 10.04 0.27 -2.00
N ILE A 65 8.90 -0.19 -1.46
CA ILE A 65 7.97 0.58 -0.65
C ILE A 65 8.04 0.02 0.76
N LEU A 66 8.30 0.88 1.73
CA LEU A 66 8.23 0.54 3.15
C LEU A 66 6.94 1.11 3.71
N LEU A 67 5.90 0.27 3.76
CA LEU A 67 4.58 0.62 4.29
C LEU A 67 4.56 0.39 5.80
N ARG A 68 4.65 1.47 6.57
CA ARG A 68 4.64 1.45 8.04
C ARG A 68 3.22 1.58 8.56
N THR A 69 2.92 0.93 9.67
CA THR A 69 1.60 1.05 10.29
C THR A 69 1.39 2.43 10.91
N GLY A 70 2.44 2.95 11.56
CA GLY A 70 2.45 4.23 12.24
C GLY A 70 2.10 5.45 11.39
N VAL A 71 2.12 6.62 12.04
CA VAL A 71 1.92 7.92 11.38
C VAL A 71 3.21 8.45 10.75
N GLY A 72 3.05 9.22 9.67
CA GLY A 72 4.17 9.87 9.00
C GLY A 72 3.78 10.53 7.68
N ILE A 73 4.78 11.12 7.01
CA ILE A 73 4.61 11.78 5.72
C ILE A 73 5.30 10.92 4.65
N PRO A 74 4.57 10.46 3.62
CA PRO A 74 5.16 9.68 2.54
C PRO A 74 6.32 10.41 1.86
N ARG A 75 7.45 9.71 1.67
CA ARG A 75 8.65 10.30 1.07
C ARG A 75 9.66 9.26 0.60
N TRP A 76 10.43 9.63 -0.41
CA TRP A 76 11.65 8.92 -0.78
C TRP A 76 12.75 9.12 0.26
N THR A 77 13.43 8.04 0.61
CA THR A 77 14.64 8.05 1.45
C THR A 77 15.65 7.04 0.94
N LYS A 78 16.87 7.11 1.48
CA LYS A 78 17.88 6.08 1.27
C LYS A 78 18.14 5.33 2.57
N THR A 79 18.31 4.03 2.48
CA THR A 79 18.83 3.20 3.58
C THR A 79 20.32 3.45 3.77
N LYS A 80 20.91 2.88 4.83
CA LYS A 80 22.34 3.04 5.16
C LYS A 80 23.27 2.53 4.05
N ASP A 81 22.85 1.50 3.34
CA ASP A 81 23.50 0.90 2.17
C ASP A 81 23.19 1.64 0.85
N GLY A 82 22.43 2.74 0.90
CA GLY A 82 22.16 3.59 -0.25
C GLY A 82 20.96 3.17 -1.11
N GLN A 83 20.27 2.07 -0.76
CA GLN A 83 19.08 1.61 -1.47
C GLN A 83 17.96 2.66 -1.39
N LEU A 84 17.38 2.99 -2.54
CA LEU A 84 16.27 3.92 -2.64
C LEU A 84 14.96 3.23 -2.21
N ILE A 85 14.28 3.79 -1.22
CA ILE A 85 13.01 3.28 -0.69
C ILE A 85 11.98 4.40 -0.59
N TYR A 86 10.73 4.09 -0.90
CA TYR A 86 9.60 4.98 -0.67
C TYR A 86 8.95 4.62 0.66
N ASN A 87 8.95 5.53 1.63
CA ASN A 87 8.20 5.33 2.87
C ASN A 87 6.74 5.73 2.64
N ALA A 88 5.83 4.85 3.04
CA ALA A 88 4.39 5.10 3.10
C ALA A 88 3.88 4.77 4.51
N TYR A 89 2.72 5.31 4.87
CA TYR A 89 2.20 5.22 6.23
C TYR A 89 0.71 4.89 6.20
N ILE A 90 0.30 3.89 6.97
CA ILE A 90 -1.12 3.56 7.15
C ILE A 90 -1.80 4.63 8.02
N GLY A 91 -1.05 5.27 8.92
CA GLY A 91 -1.54 6.36 9.75
C GLY A 91 -2.31 5.88 10.98
N ARG A 92 -2.00 4.69 11.49
CA ARG A 92 -2.60 4.15 12.72
C ARG A 92 -1.66 4.33 13.91
N ASP A 93 -2.25 4.50 15.08
CA ASP A 93 -1.59 4.55 16.39
C ASP A 93 -1.47 3.16 17.05
N GLU A 94 -2.08 2.14 16.45
CA GLU A 94 -2.01 0.75 16.87
C GLU A 94 -1.46 -0.15 15.75
N SER A 95 -0.76 -1.21 16.15
CA SER A 95 -0.19 -2.19 15.22
C SER A 95 -1.30 -3.00 14.55
N LEU A 96 -1.16 -3.15 13.24
CA LEU A 96 -2.18 -3.68 12.35
C LEU A 96 -2.03 -5.18 12.15
N TRP A 97 -0.80 -5.63 11.91
CA TRP A 97 -0.51 -6.97 11.41
C TRP A 97 -0.21 -7.97 12.53
N ILE A 98 -0.01 -7.51 13.76
CA ILE A 98 0.33 -8.34 14.91
C ILE A 98 -0.75 -9.38 15.25
N ASN A 99 -2.03 -8.99 15.16
CA ASN A 99 -3.17 -9.85 15.49
C ASN A 99 -3.82 -10.49 14.25
N ILE A 100 -3.31 -10.17 13.06
CA ILE A 100 -3.83 -10.71 11.81
C ILE A 100 -3.12 -12.03 11.50
N SER A 101 -3.92 -13.09 11.48
CA SER A 101 -3.52 -14.42 11.01
C SER A 101 -3.93 -14.63 9.54
N GLY A 102 -3.20 -15.50 8.86
CA GLY A 102 -3.47 -15.84 7.45
C GLY A 102 -2.75 -14.98 6.41
N PRO A 103 -3.12 -15.15 5.13
CA PRO A 103 -2.49 -14.44 4.01
C PRO A 103 -2.71 -12.93 4.03
N ILE A 104 -1.75 -12.20 3.44
CA ILE A 104 -1.88 -10.78 3.09
C ILE A 104 -1.70 -10.67 1.58
N HIS A 105 -2.60 -9.92 0.95
CA HIS A 105 -2.67 -9.73 -0.49
C HIS A 105 -2.26 -8.31 -0.87
N VAL A 106 -1.71 -8.18 -2.07
CA VAL A 106 -1.57 -6.90 -2.77
C VAL A 106 -2.50 -6.93 -3.97
N LEU A 107 -3.48 -6.04 -3.97
CA LEU A 107 -4.48 -5.91 -5.02
C LEU A 107 -4.19 -4.63 -5.81
N THR A 108 -4.32 -4.71 -7.14
CA THR A 108 -4.16 -3.54 -8.02
C THR A 108 -5.45 -3.27 -8.77
N PRO A 109 -5.74 -2.00 -9.12
CA PRO A 109 -6.85 -1.69 -10.02
C PRO A 109 -6.69 -2.43 -11.35
N GLN A 110 -7.65 -3.28 -11.70
CA GLN A 110 -7.68 -4.02 -12.98
C GLN A 110 -8.65 -3.40 -13.99
N HIS A 111 -9.69 -2.74 -13.50
CA HIS A 111 -10.74 -2.16 -14.31
C HIS A 111 -11.18 -0.83 -13.69
N THR A 112 -11.42 0.16 -14.54
CA THR A 112 -11.92 1.47 -14.15
C THR A 112 -13.12 1.79 -15.00
N TRP A 113 -14.28 1.92 -14.37
CA TRP A 113 -15.48 2.46 -15.00
C TRP A 113 -15.60 3.95 -14.67
N VAL A 114 -16.03 4.74 -15.65
CA VAL A 114 -16.28 6.18 -15.49
C VAL A 114 -17.64 6.51 -16.09
N GLU A 115 -18.51 7.15 -15.30
CA GLU A 115 -19.81 7.62 -15.77
C GLU A 115 -19.62 8.72 -16.82
N ARG A 116 -20.41 8.67 -17.90
CA ARG A 116 -20.42 9.75 -18.88
C ARG A 116 -21.19 10.93 -18.29
N LYS A 117 -20.56 12.10 -18.19
CA LYS A 117 -21.29 13.35 -17.94
C LYS A 117 -22.07 13.70 -19.20
N GLU A 118 -23.39 13.89 -19.09
CA GLU A 118 -24.18 14.46 -20.18
C GLU A 118 -23.63 15.83 -20.54
N HIS A 119 -23.45 16.08 -21.84
CA HIS A 119 -23.05 17.40 -22.32
C HIS A 119 -24.17 18.40 -22.00
N VAL A 120 -23.89 19.40 -21.16
CA VAL A 120 -24.76 20.57 -21.03
C VAL A 120 -24.62 21.39 -22.30
N THR A 121 -25.58 21.27 -23.22
CA THR A 121 -25.72 22.22 -24.32
C THR A 121 -26.25 23.53 -23.71
N VAL A 122 -25.38 24.53 -23.58
CA VAL A 122 -25.84 25.89 -23.29
C VAL A 122 -26.51 26.39 -24.57
N VAL A 123 -27.83 26.58 -24.52
CA VAL A 123 -28.63 27.20 -25.59
C VAL A 123 -28.63 28.71 -25.40
#